data_AF-A0AAU1P221-F1
#
_entry.id   AF-A0AAU1P221-F1
#
_cell.length_a   1.000
_cell.length_b   1.000
_cell.length_c   1.000
_cell.angle_alpha   90.00
_cell.angle_beta   90.00
_cell.angle_gamma   90.00
#
_symmetry.space_group_name_H-M   'P 1'
#
loop_
_entity.id
_entity.type
_entity.pdbx_description
1 polymer ?
#
loop_
_entity_poly.entity_id
_entity_poly.type
_entity_poly.pdbx_seq_one_letter_code
_entity_poly.pdbx_strand_id
1 'polypeptide(L)'
;MKAVDTYAHNRDGILGLWLAMHGSAPARAEVTVKFDVPTGKKLTAYYETPKSEDWDHWPRLSLKSSPGPKAGLDTLTGSYSVPLDRDLWRLLVKPQYGPSTEPETVPVHASLTAGGRTLATDTDHAALAAVTVAPSNGTTSGGALHRNGHWTEADYTVTNDSTRRMSPVYAGFWIDQCNQDDISCDSDPSLLEDFAIQKYDGHRWISLPPSHRTARRVLSTSLEAGAEAKLRIRFAPTADLGKSVDGATVYLGCTGKMTGAKRGSYNVDSQKYDIK
;
A
#
# COMPACT_ATOMS: atom_id res chain seq x y z
N MET A 1 -16.72 20.33 -14.27
CA MET A 1 -16.39 19.37 -13.19
C MET A 1 -15.76 18.17 -13.88
N LYS A 2 -14.45 17.95 -13.69
CA LYS A 2 -13.73 16.81 -14.27
C LYS A 2 -13.17 16.04 -13.09
N ALA A 3 -13.98 15.15 -12.52
CA ALA A 3 -13.80 14.76 -11.14
C ALA A 3 -13.02 13.45 -10.96
N VAL A 4 -12.42 12.86 -11.98
CA VAL A 4 -11.62 11.66 -11.76
C VAL A 4 -10.46 11.68 -12.75
N ASP A 5 -9.25 11.84 -12.25
CA ASP A 5 -8.06 11.28 -12.88
C ASP A 5 -7.73 10.06 -12.03
N THR A 6 -7.90 8.87 -12.60
CA THR A 6 -7.49 7.64 -11.93
C THR A 6 -5.97 7.56 -12.03
N TYR A 7 -5.30 7.65 -10.89
CA TYR A 7 -3.85 7.52 -10.84
C TYR A 7 -3.52 6.38 -9.89
N ALA A 8 -3.00 5.27 -10.45
CA ALA A 8 -2.40 4.19 -9.68
C ALA A 8 -1.03 4.66 -9.14
N HIS A 9 -1.02 5.46 -8.07
CA HIS A 9 0.23 5.93 -7.47
C HIS A 9 0.86 4.83 -6.61
N ASN A 10 2.10 4.47 -6.96
CA ASN A 10 3.16 3.96 -6.08
C ASN A 10 3.02 2.59 -5.42
N ARG A 11 1.95 1.81 -5.61
CA ARG A 11 1.85 0.43 -5.11
C ARG A 11 0.92 -0.37 -6.01
N ASP A 12 1.31 -1.58 -6.38
CA ASP A 12 0.35 -2.48 -7.01
C ASP A 12 -0.77 -2.78 -6.00
N GLY A 13 -2.00 -2.80 -6.49
CA GLY A 13 -3.20 -2.96 -5.69
C GLY A 13 -3.77 -1.68 -5.10
N ILE A 14 -3.16 -0.49 -5.25
CA ILE A 14 -3.81 0.77 -4.86
C ILE A 14 -4.28 1.53 -6.10
N LEU A 15 -5.56 1.90 -6.08
CA LEU A 15 -6.17 2.84 -7.02
C LEU A 15 -6.39 4.17 -6.32
N GLY A 16 -5.83 5.26 -6.85
CA GLY A 16 -6.17 6.62 -6.47
C GLY A 16 -7.32 7.14 -7.33
N LEU A 17 -8.35 7.70 -6.69
CA LEU A 17 -9.41 8.48 -7.30
C LEU A 17 -9.15 9.95 -7.01
N TRP A 18 -8.60 10.68 -7.98
CA TRP A 18 -8.33 12.11 -7.83
C TRP A 18 -9.50 12.96 -8.31
N LEU A 19 -10.13 13.68 -7.39
CA LEU A 19 -11.28 14.54 -7.62
C LEU A 19 -10.86 16.00 -7.80
N ALA A 20 -10.83 16.49 -9.04
CA ALA A 20 -10.72 17.93 -9.30
C ALA A 20 -12.11 18.59 -9.35
N MET A 21 -12.43 19.33 -8.29
CA MET A 21 -13.69 20.07 -8.19
C MET A 21 -13.50 21.52 -8.66
N HIS A 22 -14.36 21.96 -9.58
CA HIS A 22 -14.44 23.36 -9.99
C HIS A 22 -15.82 23.90 -9.59
N GLY A 23 -15.87 24.69 -8.51
CA GLY A 23 -17.09 25.30 -7.97
C GLY A 23 -17.56 24.70 -6.65
N SER A 24 -18.76 25.07 -6.21
CA SER A 24 -19.36 24.57 -4.96
C SER A 24 -19.66 23.07 -5.04
N ALA A 25 -19.02 22.29 -4.17
CA ALA A 25 -19.23 20.85 -4.07
C ALA A 25 -20.38 20.50 -3.12
N PRO A 26 -21.16 19.44 -3.38
CA PRO A 26 -22.01 18.87 -2.35
C PRO A 26 -21.14 18.34 -1.20
N ALA A 27 -21.66 18.34 0.03
CA ALA A 27 -20.89 17.87 1.19
C ALA A 27 -20.45 16.41 1.06
N ARG A 28 -21.23 15.58 0.33
CA ARG A 28 -20.97 14.16 0.10
C ARG A 28 -21.34 13.75 -1.31
N ALA A 29 -20.68 12.70 -1.77
CA ALA A 29 -21.04 11.97 -2.97
C ALA A 29 -21.00 10.45 -2.72
N GLU A 30 -21.63 9.70 -3.62
CA GLU A 30 -21.49 8.26 -3.71
C GLU A 30 -20.51 7.94 -4.85
N VAL A 31 -19.50 7.14 -4.52
CA VAL A 31 -18.56 6.56 -5.48
C VAL A 31 -19.03 5.15 -5.77
N THR A 32 -19.22 4.83 -7.04
CA THR A 32 -19.43 3.45 -7.50
C THR A 32 -18.23 3.04 -8.34
N VAL A 33 -17.67 1.86 -8.05
CA VAL A 33 -16.58 1.25 -8.81
C VAL A 33 -17.01 -0.09 -9.37
N LYS A 34 -16.53 -0.39 -10.58
CA LYS A 34 -16.72 -1.66 -11.26
C LYS A 34 -15.39 -2.21 -11.71
N PHE A 35 -15.13 -3.47 -11.39
CA PHE A 35 -13.94 -4.19 -11.82
C PHE A 35 -14.35 -5.29 -12.80
N ASP A 36 -13.75 -5.32 -13.98
CA ASP A 36 -13.92 -6.44 -14.90
C ASP A 36 -12.81 -7.46 -14.66
N VAL A 37 -13.18 -8.67 -14.24
CA VAL A 37 -12.25 -9.73 -13.85
C VAL A 37 -12.53 -11.00 -14.64
N PRO A 38 -11.54 -11.88 -14.87
CA PRO A 38 -11.80 -13.17 -15.50
C PRO A 38 -12.84 -13.98 -14.70
N THR A 39 -13.74 -14.67 -15.39
CA THR A 39 -14.84 -15.41 -14.75
C THR A 39 -14.34 -16.35 -13.66
N GLY A 40 -14.98 -16.30 -12.49
CA GLY A 40 -14.62 -17.08 -11.31
C GLY A 40 -13.46 -16.53 -10.48
N LYS A 41 -12.77 -15.48 -10.95
CA LYS A 41 -11.81 -14.73 -10.14
C LYS A 41 -12.53 -13.74 -9.23
N LYS A 42 -11.94 -13.47 -8.06
CA LYS A 42 -12.51 -12.55 -7.06
C LYS A 42 -11.48 -11.51 -6.65
N LEU A 43 -11.97 -10.32 -6.31
CA LEU A 43 -11.20 -9.25 -5.69
C LEU A 43 -11.82 -8.90 -4.34
N THR A 44 -11.02 -8.39 -3.42
CA THR A 44 -11.51 -7.54 -2.34
C THR A 44 -11.09 -6.11 -2.60
N ALA A 45 -11.94 -5.17 -2.19
CA ALA A 45 -11.63 -3.76 -2.23
C ALA A 45 -11.87 -3.17 -0.84
N TYR A 46 -11.06 -2.20 -0.46
CA TYR A 46 -11.17 -1.42 0.77
C TYR A 46 -11.05 0.05 0.39
N TYR A 47 -11.80 0.93 1.03
CA TYR A 47 -11.77 2.36 0.71
C TYR A 47 -11.26 3.18 1.88
N GLU A 48 -10.50 4.22 1.56
CA GLU A 48 -9.98 5.17 2.52
C GLU A 48 -11.10 5.90 3.26
N THR A 49 -10.91 6.15 4.55
CA THR A 49 -11.81 6.98 5.35
C THR A 49 -11.05 8.16 5.93
N PRO A 50 -11.71 9.30 6.21
CA PRO A 50 -11.07 10.44 6.87
C PRO A 50 -10.41 10.13 8.22
N LYS A 51 -10.80 9.02 8.86
CA LYS A 51 -10.40 8.72 10.24
C LYS A 51 -9.18 7.79 10.33
N SER A 52 -8.70 7.25 9.22
CA SER A 52 -7.60 6.29 9.25
C SER A 52 -6.74 6.36 8.00
N GLU A 53 -5.51 6.83 8.18
CA GLU A 53 -4.42 6.59 7.23
C GLU A 53 -3.85 5.17 7.35
N ASP A 54 -4.25 4.43 8.37
CA ASP A 54 -3.89 3.03 8.51
C ASP A 54 -4.85 2.19 7.64
N TRP A 55 -4.28 1.57 6.62
CA TRP A 55 -5.02 0.86 5.57
C TRP A 55 -5.58 -0.47 6.06
N ASP A 56 -5.02 -1.01 7.15
CA ASP A 56 -5.54 -2.22 7.79
C ASP A 56 -6.91 -1.98 8.43
N HIS A 57 -7.25 -0.70 8.67
CA HIS A 57 -8.54 -0.27 9.21
C HIS A 57 -9.50 0.27 8.16
N TRP A 58 -9.12 0.26 6.87
CA TRP A 58 -10.02 0.69 5.82
C TRP A 58 -11.22 -0.25 5.73
N PRO A 59 -12.46 0.28 5.67
CA PRO A 59 -13.63 -0.57 5.55
C PRO A 59 -13.62 -1.34 4.23
N ARG A 60 -14.04 -2.60 4.31
CA ARG A 60 -14.23 -3.43 3.13
C ARG A 60 -15.40 -2.91 2.30
N LEU A 61 -15.17 -2.75 1.00
CA LEU A 61 -16.20 -2.49 0.00
C LEU A 61 -16.91 -3.80 -0.36
N SER A 62 -18.23 -3.84 -0.16
CA SER A 62 -19.05 -4.97 -0.57
C SER A 62 -19.20 -5.00 -2.09
N LEU A 63 -18.57 -5.98 -2.74
CA LEU A 63 -18.63 -6.18 -4.18
C LEU A 63 -19.69 -7.23 -4.54
N LYS A 64 -20.56 -6.90 -5.48
CA LYS A 64 -21.54 -7.82 -6.08
C LYS A 64 -21.08 -8.23 -7.48
N SER A 65 -21.16 -9.52 -7.77
CA SER A 65 -20.77 -10.08 -9.07
C SER A 65 -21.97 -10.13 -10.02
N SER A 66 -21.74 -9.79 -11.28
CA SER A 66 -22.67 -9.99 -12.39
C SER A 66 -21.90 -10.46 -13.64
N PRO A 67 -22.57 -11.06 -14.64
CA PRO A 67 -21.94 -11.31 -15.94
C PRO A 67 -21.33 -10.04 -16.51
N GLY A 68 -20.11 -10.13 -17.01
CA GLY A 68 -19.37 -9.00 -17.55
C GLY A 68 -19.77 -8.61 -18.98
N PRO A 69 -19.17 -7.53 -19.52
CA PRO A 69 -19.49 -7.02 -20.85
C PRO A 69 -18.98 -7.92 -21.99
N LYS A 70 -18.13 -8.91 -21.69
CA LYS A 70 -17.58 -9.87 -22.66
C LYS A 70 -17.64 -11.29 -22.08
N ALA A 71 -17.75 -12.28 -22.96
CA ALA A 71 -17.66 -13.68 -22.58
C ALA A 71 -16.35 -13.96 -21.82
N GLY A 72 -16.45 -14.68 -20.70
CA GLY A 72 -15.30 -15.02 -19.86
C GLY A 72 -14.88 -13.93 -18.87
N LEU A 73 -15.66 -12.85 -18.71
CA LEU A 73 -15.49 -11.84 -17.66
C LEU A 73 -16.71 -11.79 -16.74
N ASP A 74 -16.44 -11.53 -15.45
CA ASP A 74 -17.42 -11.10 -14.46
C ASP A 74 -17.17 -9.62 -14.12
N THR A 75 -18.22 -8.85 -13.86
CA THR A 75 -18.11 -7.48 -13.34
C THR A 75 -18.41 -7.47 -11.85
N LEU A 76 -17.47 -6.99 -11.04
CA LEU A 76 -17.62 -6.78 -9.60
C LEU A 76 -17.95 -5.31 -9.33
N THR A 77 -19.14 -5.03 -8.79
CA THR A 77 -19.59 -3.66 -8.51
C THR A 77 -19.73 -3.40 -7.02
N GLY A 78 -19.22 -2.26 -6.54
CA GLY A 78 -19.46 -1.78 -5.18
C GLY A 78 -19.60 -0.27 -5.13
N SER A 79 -20.30 0.22 -4.11
CA SER A 79 -20.53 1.65 -3.89
C SER A 79 -20.26 2.03 -2.44
N TYR A 80 -19.74 3.24 -2.22
CA TYR A 80 -19.48 3.81 -0.90
C TYR A 80 -19.63 5.33 -0.93
N SER A 81 -19.91 5.94 0.23
CA SER A 81 -20.09 7.38 0.34
C SER A 81 -18.84 8.05 0.90
N VAL A 82 -18.40 9.11 0.22
CA VAL A 82 -17.25 9.93 0.64
C VAL A 82 -17.70 11.37 0.90
N PRO A 83 -17.14 12.06 1.91
CA PRO A 83 -17.18 13.52 1.93
C PRO A 83 -16.38 14.08 0.75
N LEU A 84 -16.71 15.28 0.29
CA LEU A 84 -15.94 15.99 -0.74
C LEU A 84 -15.11 17.11 -0.09
N ASP A 85 -14.33 16.74 0.93
CA ASP A 85 -13.49 17.64 1.74
C ASP A 85 -12.01 17.65 1.28
N ARG A 86 -11.68 16.85 0.26
CA ARG A 86 -10.34 16.69 -0.27
C ARG A 86 -10.38 16.22 -1.73
N ASP A 87 -9.22 16.28 -2.37
CA ASP A 87 -9.07 15.99 -3.80
C ASP A 87 -8.60 14.56 -4.11
N LEU A 88 -8.25 13.72 -3.11
CA LEU A 88 -7.79 12.35 -3.36
C LEU A 88 -8.47 11.35 -2.43
N TRP A 89 -9.01 10.29 -3.02
CA TRP A 89 -9.58 9.14 -2.31
C TRP A 89 -8.94 7.86 -2.80
N ARG A 90 -8.49 7.01 -1.89
CA ARG A 90 -7.81 5.77 -2.28
C ARG A 90 -8.69 4.54 -2.10
N LEU A 91 -8.46 3.56 -2.96
CA LEU A 91 -9.02 2.22 -2.93
C LEU A 91 -7.89 1.20 -2.93
N LEU A 92 -7.88 0.31 -1.96
CA LEU A 92 -6.98 -0.84 -1.92
C LEU A 92 -7.70 -2.05 -2.49
N VAL A 93 -7.25 -2.53 -3.64
CA VAL A 93 -7.74 -3.70 -4.38
C VAL A 93 -6.77 -4.86 -4.18
N LYS A 94 -7.24 -5.95 -3.59
CA LYS A 94 -6.45 -7.17 -3.39
C LYS A 94 -7.04 -8.31 -4.20
N PRO A 95 -6.28 -8.98 -5.08
CA PRO A 95 -6.77 -10.17 -5.75
C PRO A 95 -6.91 -11.33 -4.77
N GLN A 96 -8.00 -12.09 -4.89
CA GLN A 96 -8.18 -13.36 -4.17
C GLN A 96 -7.72 -14.56 -5.01
N TYR A 97 -6.77 -14.30 -5.90
CA TYR A 97 -6.18 -15.27 -6.81
C TYR A 97 -4.77 -14.81 -7.12
N GLY A 98 -3.92 -15.76 -7.47
CA GLY A 98 -2.57 -15.38 -7.85
C GLY A 98 -2.51 -14.77 -9.24
N PRO A 99 -1.95 -13.55 -9.40
CA PRO A 99 -1.64 -13.00 -10.70
C PRO A 99 -0.78 -13.97 -11.52
N SER A 100 -0.99 -13.97 -12.82
CA SER A 100 -0.37 -14.88 -13.79
C SER A 100 0.56 -14.16 -14.78
N THR A 101 0.47 -12.84 -14.83
CA THR A 101 1.28 -11.94 -15.67
C THR A 101 1.71 -10.71 -14.86
N GLU A 102 2.72 -9.98 -15.34
CA GLU A 102 3.26 -8.82 -14.62
C GLU A 102 3.52 -7.63 -15.55
N PRO A 103 2.86 -6.48 -15.32
CA PRO A 103 1.74 -6.32 -14.39
C PRO A 103 0.49 -7.04 -14.92
N GLU A 104 -0.22 -7.78 -14.07
CA GLU A 104 -1.60 -8.14 -14.37
C GLU A 104 -2.48 -6.97 -13.97
N THR A 105 -3.34 -6.51 -14.87
CA THR A 105 -4.17 -5.33 -14.64
C THR A 105 -5.64 -5.66 -14.82
N VAL A 106 -6.50 -5.11 -13.97
CA VAL A 106 -7.96 -5.22 -14.09
C VAL A 106 -8.55 -3.87 -14.51
N PRO A 107 -9.39 -3.80 -15.56
CA PRO A 107 -10.12 -2.59 -15.89
C PRO A 107 -10.99 -2.15 -14.71
N VAL A 108 -10.98 -0.85 -14.42
CA VAL A 108 -11.78 -0.21 -13.39
C VAL A 108 -12.58 0.92 -13.99
N HIS A 109 -13.90 0.88 -13.79
CA HIS A 109 -14.79 1.99 -14.11
C HIS A 109 -15.28 2.64 -12.82
N ALA A 110 -15.02 3.93 -12.66
CA ALA A 110 -15.47 4.70 -11.50
C ALA A 110 -16.55 5.71 -11.93
N SER A 111 -17.55 5.91 -11.07
CA SER A 111 -18.55 6.97 -11.24
C SER A 111 -18.84 7.64 -9.92
N LEU A 112 -18.93 8.97 -9.93
CA LEU A 112 -19.28 9.80 -8.80
C LEU A 112 -20.71 10.34 -8.99
N THR A 113 -21.59 10.14 -8.02
CA THR A 113 -22.99 10.60 -8.05
C THR A 113 -23.32 11.44 -6.82
N ALA A 114 -24.13 12.50 -6.99
CA ALA A 114 -24.67 13.28 -5.88
C ALA A 114 -26.08 13.78 -6.22
N GLY A 115 -27.01 13.68 -5.27
CA GLY A 115 -28.40 14.11 -5.47
C GLY A 115 -29.09 13.41 -6.65
N GLY A 116 -28.75 12.14 -6.91
CA GLY A 116 -29.28 11.36 -8.03
C GLY A 116 -28.70 11.71 -9.40
N ARG A 117 -27.70 12.59 -9.49
CA ARG A 117 -27.03 12.97 -10.74
C ARG A 117 -25.61 12.43 -10.78
N THR A 118 -25.18 11.93 -11.93
CA THR A 118 -23.77 11.60 -12.19
C THR A 118 -22.98 12.88 -12.37
N LEU A 119 -21.98 13.07 -11.50
CA LEU A 119 -21.06 14.21 -11.52
C LEU A 119 -19.85 13.94 -12.41
N ALA A 120 -19.34 12.70 -12.40
CA ALA A 120 -18.20 12.28 -13.20
C ALA A 120 -18.16 10.77 -13.39
N THR A 121 -17.44 10.35 -14.43
CA THR A 121 -17.11 8.95 -14.72
C THR A 121 -15.71 8.89 -15.31
N ASP A 122 -14.97 7.83 -15.01
CA ASP A 122 -13.66 7.57 -15.60
C ASP A 122 -13.37 6.08 -15.68
N THR A 123 -12.39 5.70 -16.50
CA THR A 123 -11.99 4.32 -16.73
C THR A 123 -10.48 4.21 -16.83
N ASP A 124 -9.91 3.31 -16.04
CA ASP A 124 -8.48 3.01 -16.05
C ASP A 124 -8.25 1.55 -15.66
N HIS A 125 -7.04 1.19 -15.24
CA HIS A 125 -6.63 -0.15 -14.92
C HIS A 125 -5.92 -0.18 -13.57
N ALA A 126 -6.34 -1.08 -12.68
CA ALA A 126 -5.62 -1.36 -11.45
C ALA A 126 -4.59 -2.46 -11.70
N ALA A 127 -3.30 -2.16 -11.53
CA ALA A 127 -2.26 -3.18 -11.44
C ALA A 127 -2.47 -4.00 -10.15
N LEU A 128 -2.43 -5.32 -10.27
CA LEU A 128 -2.60 -6.25 -9.16
C LEU A 128 -1.24 -6.59 -8.56
N ALA A 129 -1.14 -6.53 -7.24
CA ALA A 129 0.07 -6.94 -6.54
C ALA A 129 0.29 -8.43 -6.71
N ALA A 130 1.46 -8.78 -7.25
CA ALA A 130 1.92 -10.17 -7.40
C ALA A 130 2.89 -10.57 -6.28
N VAL A 131 3.47 -9.58 -5.60
CA VAL A 131 4.23 -9.72 -4.35
C VAL A 131 3.60 -8.83 -3.30
N THR A 132 3.47 -9.30 -2.07
CA THR A 132 2.98 -8.49 -0.95
C THR A 132 3.95 -8.51 0.21
N VAL A 133 3.83 -7.49 1.07
CA VAL A 133 4.49 -7.43 2.35
C VAL A 133 3.49 -6.97 3.40
N ALA A 134 3.51 -7.64 4.55
CA ALA A 134 2.62 -7.34 5.67
C ALA A 134 3.27 -7.73 7.01
N PRO A 135 2.84 -7.11 8.13
CA PRO A 135 3.27 -7.52 9.47
C PRO A 135 2.81 -8.93 9.81
N SER A 136 3.67 -9.76 10.41
CA SER A 136 3.39 -11.18 10.63
C SER A 136 2.38 -11.45 11.75
N ASN A 137 2.25 -10.53 12.72
CA ASN A 137 1.37 -10.68 13.88
C ASN A 137 0.11 -9.81 13.79
N GLY A 138 -0.23 -9.32 12.59
CA GLY A 138 -1.53 -8.73 12.29
C GLY A 138 -1.80 -7.33 12.84
N THR A 139 -0.96 -6.73 13.69
CA THR A 139 -0.93 -5.28 13.98
C THR A 139 0.15 -4.96 15.02
N THR A 140 0.93 -3.91 14.78
CA THR A 140 1.43 -3.01 15.83
C THR A 140 1.04 -1.60 15.41
N SER A 141 -0.25 -1.29 15.46
CA SER A 141 -0.70 0.09 15.41
C SER A 141 -0.36 0.75 16.75
N GLY A 142 0.43 1.83 16.71
CA GLY A 142 0.68 2.70 17.87
C GLY A 142 1.81 2.25 18.82
N GLY A 143 2.97 1.88 18.27
CA GLY A 143 4.18 1.76 19.07
C GLY A 143 4.78 3.14 19.42
N ALA A 144 5.44 3.25 20.57
CA ALA A 144 6.30 4.38 20.87
C ALA A 144 7.76 4.02 20.55
N LEU A 145 8.47 4.91 19.86
CA LEU A 145 9.93 4.86 19.75
C LEU A 145 10.52 5.70 20.86
N HIS A 146 11.37 5.10 21.68
CA HIS A 146 11.99 5.82 22.78
C HIS A 146 13.30 6.45 22.32
N ARG A 147 13.46 7.76 22.55
CA ARG A 147 14.69 8.51 22.23
C ARG A 147 15.93 8.01 22.95
N ASN A 148 15.76 7.25 24.03
CA ASN A 148 16.85 6.64 24.77
C ASN A 148 17.51 5.45 24.05
N GLY A 149 17.14 5.16 22.81
CA GLY A 149 17.76 4.13 21.97
C GLY A 149 17.25 2.71 22.24
N HIS A 150 16.07 2.56 22.83
CA HIS A 150 15.44 1.25 22.94
C HIS A 150 15.06 0.71 21.55
N TRP A 151 15.33 -0.58 21.35
CA TRP A 151 14.99 -1.28 20.12
C TRP A 151 13.50 -1.57 20.01
N THR A 152 12.92 -1.19 18.88
CA THR A 152 11.62 -1.65 18.42
C THR A 152 11.83 -2.76 17.40
N GLU A 153 11.19 -3.91 17.60
CA GLU A 153 11.25 -5.05 16.67
C GLU A 153 9.96 -5.13 15.85
N ALA A 154 10.10 -5.46 14.57
CA ALA A 154 8.99 -5.67 13.64
C ALA A 154 9.25 -6.92 12.81
N ASP A 155 8.27 -7.81 12.81
CA ASP A 155 8.28 -9.04 12.03
C ASP A 155 7.37 -8.88 10.81
N TYR A 156 7.92 -9.13 9.63
CA TYR A 156 7.22 -9.01 8.35
C TYR A 156 7.23 -10.33 7.60
N THR A 157 6.20 -10.51 6.79
CA THR A 157 6.07 -11.60 5.83
C THR A 157 6.04 -10.98 4.44
N VAL A 158 6.94 -11.43 3.56
CA VAL A 158 6.93 -11.14 2.13
C VAL A 158 6.39 -12.35 1.40
N THR A 159 5.30 -12.20 0.66
CA THR A 159 4.60 -13.30 0.00
C THR A 159 4.66 -13.13 -1.51
N ASN A 160 4.96 -14.21 -2.22
CA ASN A 160 4.74 -14.28 -3.67
C ASN A 160 3.31 -14.76 -3.92
N ASP A 161 2.38 -13.83 -4.08
CA ASP A 161 0.98 -14.13 -4.35
C ASP A 161 0.74 -14.64 -5.77
N SER A 162 1.73 -14.55 -6.66
CA SER A 162 1.56 -14.96 -8.05
C SER A 162 1.53 -16.48 -8.27
N THR A 163 1.13 -16.88 -9.47
CA THR A 163 1.15 -18.29 -9.92
C THR A 163 2.51 -18.74 -10.46
N ARG A 164 3.54 -17.88 -10.41
CA ARG A 164 4.87 -18.18 -10.96
C ARG A 164 5.96 -17.90 -9.95
N ARG A 165 7.11 -18.53 -10.14
CA ARG A 165 8.32 -18.23 -9.39
C ARG A 165 8.79 -16.80 -9.64
N MET A 166 9.14 -16.10 -8.56
CA MET A 166 9.78 -14.79 -8.57
C MET A 166 11.26 -14.88 -8.20
N SER A 167 12.12 -14.27 -9.01
CA SER A 167 13.56 -14.28 -8.79
C SER A 167 14.24 -13.11 -9.54
N PRO A 168 14.84 -12.14 -8.83
CA PRO A 168 14.88 -11.96 -7.38
C PRO A 168 13.61 -11.29 -6.80
N VAL A 169 13.37 -11.53 -5.51
CA VAL A 169 12.48 -10.74 -4.64
C VAL A 169 13.35 -9.94 -3.67
N TYR A 170 13.12 -8.63 -3.60
CA TYR A 170 13.83 -7.71 -2.71
C TYR A 170 12.86 -7.06 -1.74
N ALA A 171 13.29 -6.85 -0.49
CA ALA A 171 12.61 -5.92 0.41
C ALA A 171 13.58 -4.82 0.87
N GLY A 172 13.07 -3.61 0.94
CA GLY A 172 13.76 -2.37 1.30
C GLY A 172 13.05 -1.69 2.46
N PHE A 173 13.82 -1.15 3.40
CA PHE A 173 13.31 -0.43 4.58
C PHE A 173 13.66 1.06 4.50
N TRP A 174 12.71 1.93 4.83
CA TRP A 174 12.92 3.38 4.97
C TRP A 174 12.06 3.98 6.10
N ILE A 175 12.39 5.19 6.53
CA ILE A 175 11.70 5.94 7.59
C ILE A 175 11.54 7.38 7.10
N ASP A 176 10.31 7.91 7.21
CA ASP A 176 10.01 9.33 6.97
C ASP A 176 9.59 10.00 8.28
N GLN A 177 9.84 11.31 8.40
CA GLN A 177 9.39 12.11 9.55
C GLN A 177 7.95 12.54 9.32
N CYS A 178 7.16 12.48 10.38
CA CYS A 178 5.83 13.06 10.40
C CYS A 178 5.71 13.88 11.68
N ASN A 179 5.31 15.14 11.56
CA ASN A 179 4.83 15.86 12.74
C ASN A 179 3.47 15.24 13.11
N GLN A 180 3.16 15.13 14.40
CA GLN A 180 1.92 14.46 14.86
C GLN A 180 0.63 15.02 14.22
N ASP A 181 0.66 16.29 13.81
CA ASP A 181 -0.48 16.99 13.21
C ASP A 181 -0.47 17.03 11.66
N ASP A 182 0.61 16.57 11.01
CA ASP A 182 0.74 16.64 9.55
C ASP A 182 0.16 15.40 8.85
N ILE A 183 -0.71 15.66 7.86
CA ILE A 183 -1.34 14.66 6.99
C ILE A 183 -0.32 14.08 5.98
N SER A 184 0.81 14.76 5.78
CA SER A 184 1.89 14.32 4.90
C SER A 184 3.21 14.26 5.66
N CYS A 185 3.85 13.10 5.62
CA CYS A 185 5.22 12.96 6.09
C CYS A 185 6.17 13.58 5.06
N ASP A 186 7.11 14.38 5.53
CA ASP A 186 8.19 14.87 4.67
C ASP A 186 9.20 13.73 4.48
N SER A 187 9.41 13.35 3.22
CA SER A 187 10.42 12.37 2.87
C SER A 187 11.81 12.99 3.05
N ASP A 188 12.36 12.88 4.26
CA ASP A 188 13.75 13.23 4.55
C ASP A 188 14.61 11.96 4.59
N PRO A 189 15.31 11.63 3.49
CA PRO A 189 16.17 10.44 3.45
C PRO A 189 17.37 10.52 4.41
N SER A 190 17.70 11.70 4.96
CA SER A 190 18.75 11.85 5.97
C SER A 190 18.33 11.32 7.34
N LEU A 191 17.02 11.27 7.62
CA LEU A 191 16.48 10.72 8.87
C LEU A 191 16.91 9.26 9.10
N LEU A 192 17.15 8.49 8.03
CA LEU A 192 17.65 7.11 8.15
C LEU A 192 19.03 6.99 8.81
N GLU A 193 19.80 8.08 8.86
CA GLU A 193 21.09 8.15 9.55
C GLU A 193 20.89 8.33 11.07
N ASP A 194 19.78 8.94 11.47
CA ASP A 194 19.38 9.13 12.87
C ASP A 194 18.79 7.87 13.52
N PHE A 195 18.69 6.77 12.77
CA PHE A 195 18.21 5.49 13.27
C PHE A 195 19.28 4.39 13.13
N ALA A 196 19.51 3.68 14.25
CA ALA A 196 20.20 2.41 14.22
C ALA A 196 19.22 1.35 13.71
N ILE A 197 19.57 0.58 12.68
CA ILE A 197 18.68 -0.43 12.08
C ILE A 197 19.45 -1.74 11.90
N GLN A 198 18.83 -2.84 12.29
CA GLN A 198 19.38 -4.18 12.17
C GLN A 198 18.37 -5.15 11.57
N LYS A 199 18.87 -6.15 10.85
CA LYS A 199 18.06 -7.29 10.40
C LYS A 199 18.50 -8.57 11.09
N TYR A 200 17.56 -9.47 11.36
CA TYR A 200 17.88 -10.80 11.85
C TYR A 200 18.18 -11.72 10.66
N ASP A 201 19.34 -12.40 10.68
CA ASP A 201 19.74 -13.33 9.61
C ASP A 201 19.32 -14.80 9.86
N GLY A 202 18.60 -15.06 10.95
CA GLY A 202 18.26 -16.40 11.44
C GLY A 202 19.04 -16.80 12.69
N HIS A 203 20.19 -16.18 12.94
CA HIS A 203 21.08 -16.50 14.06
C HIS A 203 21.44 -15.29 14.91
N ARG A 204 21.59 -14.12 14.29
CA ARG A 204 22.00 -12.88 14.97
C ARG A 204 21.46 -11.64 14.28
N TRP A 205 21.53 -10.53 15.00
CA TRP A 205 21.24 -9.21 14.48
C TRP A 205 22.45 -8.65 13.72
N ILE A 206 22.21 -8.23 12.47
CA ILE A 206 23.20 -7.63 11.59
C ILE A 206 22.89 -6.15 11.43
N SER A 207 23.82 -5.29 11.86
CA SER A 207 23.74 -3.85 11.62
C SER A 207 23.76 -3.55 10.14
N LEU A 208 22.86 -2.69 9.72
CA LEU A 208 22.81 -2.18 8.37
C LEU A 208 23.50 -0.80 8.34
N PRO A 209 24.25 -0.46 7.28
CA PRO A 209 24.94 0.83 7.19
C PRO A 209 23.93 1.99 7.08
N PRO A 210 24.24 3.17 7.66
CA PRO A 210 23.51 4.40 7.38
C PRO A 210 23.84 4.84 5.96
N SER A 211 22.91 4.68 5.01
CA SER A 211 23.10 5.19 3.66
C SER A 211 21.76 5.48 2.98
N HIS A 212 21.65 6.68 2.42
CA HIS A 212 20.47 7.26 1.78
C HIS A 212 20.13 6.68 0.39
N ARG A 213 21.02 5.94 -0.27
CA ARG A 213 20.86 5.62 -1.72
C ARG A 213 20.01 4.40 -2.05
N THR A 214 19.65 3.60 -1.06
CA THR A 214 18.79 2.44 -1.26
C THR A 214 18.02 2.19 0.02
N ALA A 215 16.69 2.17 -0.06
CA ALA A 215 15.86 1.45 0.90
C ALA A 215 16.61 0.18 1.30
N ARG A 216 16.99 0.06 2.58
CA ARG A 216 18.04 -0.88 3.00
C ARG A 216 17.64 -2.26 2.53
N ARG A 217 18.36 -2.86 1.57
CA ARG A 217 18.01 -4.18 1.02
C ARG A 217 18.15 -5.21 2.14
N VAL A 218 17.04 -5.44 2.84
CA VAL A 218 16.97 -6.26 4.04
C VAL A 218 16.70 -7.71 3.67
N LEU A 219 15.99 -7.93 2.56
CA LEU A 219 15.73 -9.23 1.96
C LEU A 219 16.21 -9.27 0.50
N SER A 220 16.78 -10.40 0.11
CA SER A 220 17.11 -10.75 -1.27
C SER A 220 16.97 -12.26 -1.41
N THR A 221 15.92 -12.73 -2.06
CA THR A 221 15.63 -14.18 -2.16
C THR A 221 14.96 -14.52 -3.49
N SER A 222 14.67 -15.80 -3.72
CA SER A 222 13.70 -16.25 -4.72
C SER A 222 12.52 -16.88 -4.00
N LEU A 223 11.31 -16.68 -4.52
CA LEU A 223 10.09 -17.26 -3.96
C LEU A 223 9.39 -18.08 -5.04
N GLU A 224 9.08 -19.34 -4.72
CA GLU A 224 8.14 -20.12 -5.53
C GLU A 224 6.72 -19.52 -5.44
N ALA A 225 5.82 -19.94 -6.32
CA ALA A 225 4.43 -19.49 -6.30
C ALA A 225 3.76 -19.79 -4.95
N GLY A 226 3.13 -18.79 -4.32
CA GLY A 226 2.51 -18.91 -3.00
C GLY A 226 3.49 -19.02 -1.83
N ALA A 227 4.80 -18.95 -2.06
CA ALA A 227 5.80 -19.05 -1.00
C ALA A 227 5.95 -17.73 -0.23
N GLU A 228 6.38 -17.85 1.03
CA GLU A 228 6.62 -16.73 1.92
C GLU A 228 8.10 -16.67 2.36
N ALA A 229 8.60 -15.46 2.60
CA ALA A 229 9.82 -15.21 3.35
C ALA A 229 9.49 -14.38 4.60
N LYS A 230 9.96 -14.83 5.75
CA LYS A 230 9.90 -14.06 6.99
C LYS A 230 11.09 -13.12 7.07
N LEU A 231 10.87 -11.92 7.58
CA LEU A 231 11.86 -10.88 7.74
C LEU A 231 11.67 -10.22 9.09
N ARG A 232 12.71 -10.21 9.92
CA ARG A 232 12.69 -9.53 11.22
C ARG A 232 13.66 -8.36 11.18
N ILE A 233 13.16 -7.18 11.51
CA ILE A 233 13.92 -5.94 11.53
C ILE A 233 13.77 -5.35 12.93
N ARG A 234 14.80 -4.68 13.41
CA ARG A 234 14.68 -3.79 14.55
C ARG A 234 15.33 -2.46 14.29
N PHE A 235 14.78 -1.43 14.90
CA PHE A 235 15.25 -0.07 14.73
C PHE A 235 15.11 0.71 16.04
N ALA A 236 16.00 1.69 16.24
CA ALA A 236 16.02 2.53 17.43
C ALA A 236 16.50 3.93 17.03
N PRO A 237 15.88 5.00 17.58
CA PRO A 237 16.45 6.35 17.51
C PRO A 237 17.89 6.39 18.02
N THR A 238 18.74 7.16 17.38
CA THR A 238 20.08 7.50 17.88
C THR A 238 20.03 8.79 18.70
N ALA A 239 21.15 9.13 19.34
CA ALA A 239 21.29 10.39 20.06
C ALA A 239 21.23 11.63 19.14
N ASP A 240 21.44 11.43 17.84
CA ASP A 240 21.48 12.50 16.83
C ASP A 240 20.09 12.89 16.31
N LEU A 241 19.06 12.07 16.60
CA LEU A 241 17.69 12.36 16.20
C LEU A 241 17.22 13.72 16.77
N GLY A 242 16.84 14.62 15.86
CA GLY A 242 16.37 15.96 16.19
C GLY A 242 15.29 15.97 17.29
N LYS A 243 15.43 16.87 18.26
CA LYS A 243 14.47 17.01 19.38
C LYS A 243 13.07 17.43 18.94
N SER A 244 12.95 18.01 17.74
CA SER A 244 11.68 18.41 17.14
C SER A 244 10.93 17.27 16.45
N VAL A 245 11.54 16.10 16.27
CA VAL A 245 10.92 14.96 15.59
C VAL A 245 10.02 14.18 16.56
N ASP A 246 8.73 14.43 16.59
CA ASP A 246 7.77 13.80 17.52
C ASP A 246 7.06 12.55 16.93
N GLY A 247 7.19 12.31 15.64
CA GLY A 247 6.65 11.13 14.97
C GLY A 247 7.54 10.63 13.82
N ALA A 248 7.41 9.33 13.53
CA ALA A 248 8.04 8.69 12.38
C ALA A 248 7.10 7.67 11.73
N THR A 249 7.07 7.63 10.40
CA THR A 249 6.47 6.50 9.67
C THR A 249 7.58 5.60 9.15
N VAL A 250 7.49 4.33 9.51
CA VAL A 250 8.40 3.29 9.08
C VAL A 250 7.75 2.54 7.93
N TYR A 251 8.49 2.31 6.87
CA TYR A 251 8.02 1.64 5.68
C TYR A 251 8.86 0.42 5.35
N LEU A 252 8.19 -0.61 4.87
CA LEU A 252 8.81 -1.77 4.27
C LEU A 252 8.20 -2.00 2.88
N GLY A 253 9.00 -1.77 1.84
CA GLY A 253 8.64 -2.04 0.47
C GLY A 253 9.22 -3.35 -0.02
N CYS A 254 8.47 -4.12 -0.79
CA CYS A 254 8.98 -5.28 -1.51
C CYS A 254 8.78 -5.13 -3.01
N THR A 255 9.76 -5.60 -3.78
CA THR A 255 9.69 -5.75 -5.23
C THR A 255 9.95 -7.20 -5.59
N GLY A 256 9.25 -7.70 -6.60
CA GLY A 256 9.43 -9.04 -7.14
C GLY A 256 9.31 -8.99 -8.65
N LYS A 257 9.95 -9.94 -9.34
CA LYS A 257 9.80 -10.09 -10.77
C LYS A 257 9.55 -11.55 -11.12
N MET A 258 8.39 -11.84 -11.70
CA MET A 258 8.07 -13.16 -12.23
C MET A 258 9.03 -13.55 -13.35
N THR A 259 9.37 -14.84 -13.40
CA THR A 259 10.21 -15.37 -14.49
C THR A 259 9.56 -15.10 -15.85
N GLY A 260 10.28 -14.39 -16.73
CA GLY A 260 9.80 -14.00 -18.07
C GLY A 260 8.99 -12.70 -18.14
N ALA A 261 8.74 -12.03 -17.01
CA ALA A 261 8.07 -10.73 -16.99
C ALA A 261 8.92 -9.59 -17.56
N LYS A 262 8.28 -8.55 -18.10
CA LYS A 262 8.97 -7.33 -18.55
C LYS A 262 9.18 -6.33 -17.41
N ARG A 263 8.21 -6.20 -16.51
CA ARG A 263 8.22 -5.27 -15.36
C ARG A 263 8.29 -6.04 -14.04
N GLY A 264 8.55 -5.30 -12.96
CA GLY A 264 8.52 -5.72 -11.56
C GLY A 264 7.16 -5.41 -10.91
N SER A 265 6.74 -6.19 -9.92
CA SER A 265 5.62 -5.91 -9.02
C SER A 265 6.15 -5.22 -7.78
N TYR A 266 5.40 -4.28 -7.23
CA TYR A 266 5.81 -3.47 -6.08
C TYR A 266 4.70 -3.34 -5.04
N ASN A 267 5.08 -3.51 -3.77
CA ASN A 267 4.16 -3.44 -2.66
C ASN A 267 4.84 -2.79 -1.44
N VAL A 268 4.09 -2.08 -0.60
CA VAL A 268 4.64 -1.32 0.55
C VAL A 268 3.74 -1.44 1.75
N ASP A 269 4.30 -1.86 2.87
CA ASP A 269 3.68 -1.71 4.19
C ASP A 269 4.22 -0.47 4.90
N SER A 270 3.41 0.17 5.75
CA SER A 270 3.79 1.35 6.51
C SER A 270 3.17 1.36 7.90
N GLN A 271 3.94 1.77 8.91
CA GLN A 271 3.49 1.88 10.30
C GLN A 271 3.94 3.21 10.90
N LYS A 272 3.01 3.92 11.54
CA LYS A 272 3.30 5.17 12.27
C LYS A 272 3.69 4.90 13.71
N TYR A 273 4.63 5.68 14.22
CA TYR A 273 5.12 5.62 15.58
C TYR A 273 5.25 7.02 16.20
N ASP A 274 4.87 7.13 17.47
CA ASP A 274 5.17 8.32 18.29
C ASP A 274 6.59 8.24 18.84
N ILE A 275 7.33 9.34 18.82
CA ILE A 275 8.66 9.42 19.41
C ILE A 275 8.59 10.04 20.81
N LYS A 276 9.00 9.30 21.84
CA LYS A 276 8.92 9.68 23.25
C LYS A 276 10.29 9.78 23.92
#